data_AF-A0A1U8L3D6-F1
#
_entry.id   AF-A0A1U8L3D6-F1
#
_cell.length_a   1.000
_cell.length_b   1.000
_cell.length_c   1.000
_cell.angle_alpha   90.00
_cell.angle_beta   90.00
_cell.angle_gamma   90.00
#
_symmetry.space_group_name_H-M   'P 1'
#
loop_
_entity.id
_entity.type
_entity.pdbx_description
1 polymer ?
#
loop_
_entity_poly.entity_id
_entity_poly.type
_entity_poly.pdbx_seq_one_letter_code
_entity_poly.pdbx_strand_id
1 'polypeptide(L)'
;MSWIRSVVYFAQFTKEPTEILLDRTASMKSYFKVKSDYVKEQIPEFVFKGMGPMFDEYEGRFAYMNLVPYGARMDEILETETPFPHRAGNIYSIMYATGQDEEITHFEKYINWMRRLHRYMTSFVSKSPREAYVNYRDLDIGVNDKDKTNYEQSSIWGFKYYKKNFENW
;
A
#
# COMPACT_ATOMS: atom_id res chain seq x y z
N MET A 1 -13.60 -0.22 21.16
CA MET A 1 -13.98 0.77 20.13
C MET A 1 -14.86 0.07 19.11
N SER A 2 -16.00 0.62 18.70
CA SER A 2 -16.82 0.02 17.63
C SER A 2 -16.14 0.21 16.26
N TRP A 3 -16.52 -0.61 15.27
CA TRP A 3 -15.96 -0.50 13.92
C TRP A 3 -16.12 0.92 13.35
N ILE A 4 -17.33 1.49 13.41
CA ILE A 4 -17.58 2.84 12.88
C ILE A 4 -16.80 3.94 13.63
N ARG A 5 -16.58 3.79 14.95
CA ARG A 5 -15.75 4.72 15.71
C ARG A 5 -14.27 4.61 15.35
N SER A 6 -13.80 3.44 14.91
CA SER A 6 -12.44 3.29 14.40
C SER A 6 -12.24 4.02 13.07
N VAL A 7 -13.26 4.08 12.21
CA VAL A 7 -13.22 4.84 10.95
C VAL A 7 -13.06 6.34 11.24
N VAL A 8 -13.83 6.88 12.18
CA VAL A 8 -13.70 8.28 12.64
C VAL A 8 -12.30 8.56 13.18
N TYR A 9 -11.74 7.64 13.97
CA TYR A 9 -10.40 7.75 14.52
C TYR A 9 -9.32 7.80 13.43
N PHE A 10 -9.36 6.86 12.47
CA PHE A 10 -8.37 6.79 11.38
C PHE A 10 -8.51 7.93 10.37
N ALA A 11 -9.69 8.51 10.23
CA ALA A 11 -9.93 9.73 9.47
C ALA A 11 -9.43 11.00 10.21
N GLN A 12 -8.79 10.85 11.37
CA GLN A 12 -8.27 11.94 12.22
C GLN A 12 -9.35 12.87 12.81
N PHE A 13 -10.63 12.49 12.72
CA PHE A 13 -11.76 13.20 13.31
C PHE A 13 -12.01 12.79 14.77
N THR A 14 -10.94 12.60 15.56
CA THR A 14 -10.97 11.90 16.86
C THR A 14 -11.94 12.49 17.90
N LYS A 15 -12.40 13.74 17.72
CA LYS A 15 -13.36 14.44 18.60
C LYS A 15 -14.77 14.54 18.03
N GLU A 16 -14.97 14.11 16.78
CA GLU A 16 -16.22 14.29 16.06
C GLU A 16 -17.21 13.13 16.31
N PRO A 17 -18.51 13.39 16.17
CA PRO A 17 -19.52 12.34 16.16
C PRO A 17 -19.46 11.57 14.83
N THR A 18 -20.08 10.39 14.75
CA THR A 18 -20.00 9.52 13.57
C THR A 18 -20.60 10.13 12.30
N GLU A 19 -21.48 11.11 12.48
CA GLU A 19 -22.18 11.87 11.45
C GLU A 19 -21.22 12.70 10.59
N ILE A 20 -20.00 12.99 11.07
CA ILE A 20 -18.95 13.64 10.26
C ILE A 20 -18.65 12.85 8.98
N LEU A 21 -18.83 11.52 9.01
CA LEU A 21 -18.61 10.65 7.85
C LEU A 21 -19.65 10.86 6.73
N LEU A 22 -20.74 11.59 7.00
CA LEU A 22 -21.72 11.99 5.98
C LEU A 22 -21.24 13.21 5.18
N ASP A 23 -20.33 14.01 5.73
CA ASP A 23 -19.74 15.16 5.05
C ASP A 23 -18.54 14.75 4.19
N ARG A 24 -18.73 14.78 2.87
CA ARG A 24 -17.70 14.44 1.88
C ARG A 24 -16.56 15.46 1.79
N THR A 25 -16.72 16.62 2.43
CA THR A 25 -15.77 17.73 2.43
C THR A 25 -15.06 17.93 3.77
N ALA A 26 -15.44 17.17 4.81
CA ALA A 26 -14.84 17.29 6.14
C ALA A 26 -13.35 16.94 6.18
N SER A 27 -12.87 16.12 5.24
CA SER A 27 -11.46 15.69 5.22
C SER A 27 -10.57 16.66 4.45
N MET A 28 -9.42 17.00 5.03
CA MET A 28 -8.37 17.72 4.31
C MET A 28 -7.83 16.85 3.17
N LYS A 29 -7.74 17.44 1.98
CA LYS A 29 -7.19 16.77 0.81
C LYS A 29 -5.68 16.92 0.84
N SER A 30 -4.97 15.79 0.82
CA SER A 30 -3.52 15.71 0.75
C SER A 30 -3.07 15.10 -0.57
N TYR A 31 -1.91 15.54 -1.08
CA TYR A 31 -1.27 14.89 -2.22
C TYR A 31 -0.23 13.90 -1.70
N PHE A 32 -0.43 12.62 -2.01
CA PHE A 32 0.47 11.58 -1.53
C PHE A 32 0.75 10.53 -2.60
N LYS A 33 1.92 9.90 -2.50
CA LYS A 33 2.25 8.66 -3.20
C LYS A 33 2.16 7.51 -2.21
N VAL A 34 1.40 6.49 -2.56
CA VAL A 34 1.30 5.24 -1.80
C VAL A 34 1.90 4.06 -2.59
N LYS A 35 2.46 3.10 -1.86
CA LYS A 35 2.84 1.77 -2.35
C LYS A 35 2.54 0.73 -1.28
N SER A 36 2.57 -0.55 -1.66
CA SER A 36 2.40 -1.63 -0.69
C SER A 36 3.26 -2.84 -1.01
N ASP A 37 3.53 -3.63 0.02
CA ASP A 37 4.22 -4.92 -0.05
C ASP A 37 3.58 -5.91 0.91
N TYR A 38 3.84 -7.19 0.69
CA TYR A 38 3.57 -8.28 1.64
C TYR A 38 4.88 -8.91 2.10
N VAL A 39 4.97 -9.20 3.39
CA VAL A 39 6.13 -9.83 4.02
C VAL A 39 5.78 -11.27 4.40
N LYS A 40 6.63 -12.21 3.98
CA LYS A 40 6.46 -13.66 4.22
C LYS A 40 7.48 -14.24 5.18
N GLU A 41 8.60 -13.54 5.38
CA GLU A 41 9.70 -13.92 6.26
C GLU A 41 10.11 -12.71 7.10
N GLN A 42 10.64 -12.95 8.30
CA GLN A 42 11.02 -11.86 9.20
C GLN A 42 12.10 -10.97 8.57
N ILE A 43 11.82 -9.67 8.47
CA ILE A 43 12.79 -8.70 7.97
C ILE A 43 13.86 -8.47 9.05
N PRO A 44 15.16 -8.62 8.73
CA PRO A 44 16.23 -8.35 9.68
C PRO A 44 16.24 -6.90 10.16
N GLU A 45 16.58 -6.68 11.44
CA GLU A 45 16.59 -5.34 12.07
C GLU A 45 17.46 -4.33 11.30
N PHE A 46 18.59 -4.77 10.74
CA PHE A 46 19.51 -3.89 10.02
C PHE A 46 18.86 -3.23 8.78
N VAL A 47 17.82 -3.84 8.22
CA VAL A 47 17.08 -3.30 7.08
C VAL A 47 16.35 -2.03 7.49
N PHE A 48 15.71 -2.02 8.66
CA PHE A 48 15.06 -0.80 9.18
C PHE A 48 16.09 0.26 9.56
N LYS A 49 17.22 -0.13 10.16
CA LYS A 49 18.32 0.81 10.45
C LYS A 49 18.89 1.45 9.18
N GLY A 50 19.03 0.67 8.11
CA GLY A 50 19.51 1.14 6.82
C GLY A 50 18.56 2.11 6.10
N MET A 51 17.26 2.11 6.46
CA MET A 51 16.31 3.11 5.95
C MET A 51 16.43 4.47 6.64
N GLY A 52 17.02 4.54 7.85
CA GLY A 52 17.08 5.76 8.66
C GLY A 52 17.49 7.01 7.86
N PRO A 53 18.62 6.97 7.12
CA PRO A 53 19.05 8.10 6.30
C PRO A 53 18.03 8.54 5.24
N MET A 54 17.22 7.61 4.69
CA MET A 54 16.16 7.97 3.74
C MET A 54 15.02 8.74 4.41
N PHE A 55 14.72 8.45 5.68
CA PHE A 55 13.69 9.16 6.46
C PHE A 55 14.18 10.52 6.99
N ASP A 56 15.50 10.73 7.06
CA ASP A 56 16.08 12.03 7.44
C ASP A 56 16.02 13.07 6.30
N GLU A 57 15.93 12.61 5.05
CA GLU A 57 15.71 13.43 3.87
C GLU A 57 14.38 14.19 3.95
N TYR A 58 14.27 15.33 3.26
CA TYR A 58 13.10 16.22 3.36
C TYR A 58 11.78 15.49 3.08
N GLU A 59 11.70 14.68 2.03
CA GLU A 59 10.52 13.91 1.67
C GLU A 59 10.21 12.78 2.66
N GLY A 60 11.26 12.20 3.25
CA GLY A 60 11.18 11.13 4.22
C GLY A 60 10.58 11.56 5.56
N ARG A 61 10.71 12.85 5.93
CA ARG A 61 10.11 13.42 7.14
C ARG A 61 8.58 13.39 7.15
N PHE A 62 7.98 13.34 5.97
CA PHE A 62 6.52 13.21 5.80
C PHE A 62 6.10 11.78 5.48
N ALA A 63 7.06 10.86 5.41
CA ALA A 63 6.79 9.48 5.09
C ALA A 63 6.47 8.67 6.33
N TYR A 64 5.63 7.66 6.15
CA TYR A 64 5.33 6.68 7.19
C TYR A 64 5.10 5.29 6.59
N MET A 65 5.29 4.28 7.43
CA MET A 65 5.07 2.87 7.12
C MET A 65 4.06 2.30 8.10
N ASN A 66 2.93 1.80 7.58
CA ASN A 66 1.97 1.03 8.37
C ASN A 66 2.23 -0.45 8.14
N LEU A 67 2.59 -1.17 9.21
CA LEU A 67 2.76 -2.62 9.20
C LEU A 67 1.49 -3.23 9.80
N VAL A 68 0.68 -3.87 8.96
CA VAL A 68 -0.61 -4.45 9.37
C VAL A 68 -0.42 -5.96 9.54
N PRO A 69 -0.55 -6.51 10.76
CA PRO A 69 -0.33 -7.93 10.99
C PRO A 69 -1.35 -8.79 10.24
N TYR A 70 -0.87 -9.87 9.64
CA TYR A 70 -1.67 -10.94 9.04
C TYR A 70 -1.63 -12.17 9.96
N GLY A 71 -2.29 -13.26 9.55
CA GLY A 71 -2.55 -14.40 10.40
C GLY A 71 -4.02 -14.51 10.83
N ALA A 72 -4.27 -15.35 11.84
CA ALA A 72 -5.60 -15.54 12.43
C ALA A 72 -6.68 -15.76 11.35
N ARG A 73 -7.74 -14.95 11.34
CA ARG A 73 -8.84 -15.08 10.37
C ARG A 73 -8.37 -14.96 8.91
N MET A 74 -7.26 -14.27 8.63
CA MET A 74 -6.73 -14.16 7.27
C MET A 74 -6.08 -15.45 6.77
N ASP A 75 -5.65 -16.34 7.67
CA ASP A 75 -5.06 -17.64 7.32
C ASP A 75 -6.13 -18.71 7.09
N GLU A 76 -7.31 -18.54 7.68
CA GLU A 76 -8.44 -19.48 7.55
C GLU A 76 -9.16 -19.35 6.21
N ILE A 77 -9.07 -18.19 5.56
CA ILE A 77 -9.75 -17.90 4.28
C ILE A 77 -8.87 -18.37 3.12
N LEU A 78 -9.43 -19.14 2.20
CA LEU A 78 -8.68 -19.64 1.04
C LEU A 78 -8.27 -18.49 0.13
N GLU A 79 -7.07 -18.57 -0.48
CA GLU A 79 -6.60 -17.54 -1.42
C GLU A 79 -7.55 -17.35 -2.60
N THR A 80 -8.30 -18.38 -2.99
CA THR A 80 -9.23 -18.38 -4.11
C THR A 80 -10.68 -18.06 -3.72
N GLU A 81 -10.98 -17.85 -2.44
CA GLU A 81 -12.36 -17.60 -1.97
C GLU A 81 -12.90 -16.25 -2.48
N THR A 82 -12.00 -15.29 -2.70
CA THR A 82 -12.30 -13.94 -3.20
C THR A 82 -11.21 -13.51 -4.17
N PRO A 83 -11.44 -12.49 -5.03
CA PRO A 83 -10.38 -11.94 -5.88
C PRO A 83 -9.11 -11.55 -5.11
N PHE A 84 -9.26 -11.07 -3.86
CA PHE A 84 -8.16 -10.72 -2.96
C PHE A 84 -7.43 -11.98 -2.44
N PRO A 85 -6.18 -12.24 -2.88
CA PRO A 85 -5.54 -13.53 -2.71
C PRO A 85 -4.56 -13.59 -1.52
N HIS A 86 -4.28 -12.45 -0.88
CA HIS A 86 -3.21 -12.34 0.11
C HIS A 86 -3.73 -12.86 1.45
N ARG A 87 -3.58 -14.17 1.68
CA ARG A 87 -4.09 -14.91 2.84
C ARG A 87 -2.93 -15.54 3.61
N ALA A 88 -3.06 -16.82 3.96
CA ALA A 88 -2.04 -17.62 4.63
C ALA A 88 -0.65 -17.50 3.99
N GLY A 89 0.37 -17.44 4.86
CA GLY A 89 1.78 -17.30 4.48
C GLY A 89 2.29 -15.86 4.43
N ASN A 90 1.44 -14.86 4.68
CA ASN A 90 1.85 -13.47 4.89
C ASN A 90 1.91 -13.19 6.40
N ILE A 91 3.02 -12.65 6.90
CA ILE A 91 3.19 -12.25 8.31
C ILE A 91 2.55 -10.88 8.54
N TYR A 92 2.73 -9.95 7.60
CA TYR A 92 2.08 -8.64 7.59
C TYR A 92 2.11 -8.03 6.19
N SER A 93 1.20 -7.07 5.95
CA SER A 93 1.32 -6.15 4.82
C SER A 93 1.98 -4.85 5.26
N ILE A 94 2.62 -4.17 4.32
CA ILE A 94 3.21 -2.85 4.50
C ILE A 94 2.48 -1.88 3.57
N MET A 95 2.01 -0.76 4.10
CA MET A 95 1.67 0.42 3.32
C MET A 95 2.76 1.47 3.55
N TYR A 96 3.35 1.97 2.46
CA TYR A 96 4.25 3.12 2.47
C TYR A 96 3.49 4.33 1.94
N ALA A 97 3.58 5.46 2.62
CA ALA A 97 3.10 6.72 2.09
C ALA A 97 4.11 7.85 2.34
N THR A 98 4.10 8.82 1.44
CA THR A 98 4.79 10.11 1.58
C THR A 98 4.01 11.15 0.79
N GLY A 99 4.05 12.41 1.20
CA GLY A 99 3.29 13.48 0.59
C GLY A 99 3.10 14.66 1.53
N GLN A 100 2.60 15.77 1.01
CA GLN A 100 2.36 17.00 1.77
C GLN A 100 1.05 17.66 1.30
N ASP A 101 0.49 18.51 2.17
CA ASP A 101 -0.74 19.28 1.96
C ASP A 101 -0.54 20.60 1.17
N GLU A 102 0.48 20.69 0.31
CA GLU A 102 0.81 21.92 -0.43
C GLU A 102 0.89 21.70 -1.94
N GLU A 103 0.85 22.81 -2.70
CA GLU A 103 0.69 22.85 -4.16
C GLU A 103 1.55 21.84 -4.94
N ILE A 104 0.97 21.38 -6.05
CA ILE A 104 1.44 20.30 -6.95
C ILE A 104 2.87 20.48 -7.50
N THR A 105 3.49 21.64 -7.31
CA THR A 105 4.74 22.08 -7.97
C THR A 105 5.95 21.17 -7.70
N HIS A 106 5.93 20.34 -6.66
CA HIS A 106 7.06 19.48 -6.30
C HIS A 106 6.70 18.00 -6.06
N PHE A 107 5.61 17.46 -6.63
CA PHE A 107 5.20 16.07 -6.33
C PHE A 107 6.20 15.00 -6.82
N GLU A 108 7.00 15.30 -7.83
CA GLU A 108 7.98 14.37 -8.41
C GLU A 108 9.04 13.89 -7.41
N LYS A 109 9.50 14.77 -6.50
CA LYS A 109 10.50 14.42 -5.49
C LYS A 109 9.98 13.33 -4.53
N TYR A 110 8.71 13.44 -4.12
CA TYR A 110 8.01 12.46 -3.28
C TYR A 110 7.83 11.12 -4.01
N ILE A 111 7.45 11.14 -5.29
CA ILE A 111 7.37 9.92 -6.11
C ILE A 111 8.75 9.24 -6.19
N ASN A 112 9.80 10.00 -6.49
CA ASN A 112 11.14 9.48 -6.66
C ASN A 112 11.73 8.93 -5.35
N TRP A 113 11.46 9.61 -4.24
CA TRP A 113 11.78 9.13 -2.90
C TRP A 113 11.08 7.79 -2.62
N MET A 114 9.76 7.70 -2.85
CA MET A 114 8.99 6.48 -2.63
C MET A 114 9.47 5.33 -3.51
N ARG A 115 9.85 5.60 -4.76
CA ARG A 115 10.45 4.60 -5.66
C ARG A 115 11.80 4.10 -5.15
N ARG A 116 12.63 4.95 -4.53
CA ARG A 116 13.89 4.52 -3.89
C ARG A 116 13.59 3.62 -2.69
N LEU A 117 12.69 4.02 -1.79
CA LEU A 117 12.32 3.23 -0.61
C LEU A 117 11.77 1.85 -1.03
N HIS A 118 10.86 1.83 -1.99
CA HIS A 118 10.28 0.59 -2.50
C HIS A 118 11.33 -0.31 -3.18
N ARG A 119 12.31 0.26 -3.90
CA ARG A 119 13.43 -0.52 -4.43
C ARG A 119 14.30 -1.10 -3.33
N TYR A 120 14.58 -0.34 -2.26
CA TYR A 120 15.34 -0.81 -1.10
C TYR A 120 14.70 -2.06 -0.48
N MET A 121 13.36 -2.11 -0.41
CA MET A 121 12.62 -3.24 0.17
C MET A 121 12.54 -4.50 -0.68
N THR A 122 12.96 -4.46 -1.96
CA THR A 122 12.72 -5.54 -2.94
C THR A 122 13.18 -6.92 -2.47
N SER A 123 14.32 -7.02 -1.79
CA SER A 123 14.89 -8.31 -1.36
C SER A 123 14.30 -8.85 -0.06
N PHE A 124 13.43 -8.10 0.62
CA PHE A 124 12.93 -8.41 1.96
C PHE A 124 11.42 -8.65 2.01
N VAL A 125 10.77 -8.56 0.85
CA VAL A 125 9.32 -8.70 0.70
C VAL A 125 9.00 -9.87 -0.24
N SER A 126 7.72 -10.15 -0.43
CA SER A 126 7.25 -11.17 -1.37
C SER A 126 7.90 -11.03 -2.76
N LYS A 127 8.13 -12.18 -3.40
CA LYS A 127 8.77 -12.29 -4.70
C LYS A 127 8.05 -13.36 -5.53
N SER A 128 8.06 -13.16 -6.85
CA SER A 128 7.49 -14.08 -7.84
C SER A 128 6.01 -14.45 -7.61
N PRO A 129 5.07 -13.48 -7.65
CA PRO A 129 5.27 -12.05 -7.89
C PRO A 129 5.57 -11.26 -6.61
N ARG A 130 6.08 -10.03 -6.77
CA ARG A 130 6.07 -9.04 -5.68
C ARG A 130 4.64 -8.54 -5.50
N GLU A 131 3.99 -9.01 -4.45
CA GLU A 131 2.58 -8.84 -4.17
C GLU A 131 2.26 -7.39 -3.77
N ALA A 132 1.12 -6.87 -4.23
CA ALA A 132 0.66 -5.50 -3.98
C ALA A 132 -0.83 -5.50 -3.69
N TYR A 133 -1.33 -4.51 -2.95
CA TYR A 133 -2.75 -4.39 -2.66
C TYR A 133 -3.47 -3.44 -3.63
N VAL A 134 -4.53 -3.91 -4.28
CA VAL A 134 -5.26 -3.16 -5.32
C VAL A 134 -5.81 -1.81 -4.85
N ASN A 135 -6.25 -1.71 -3.59
CA ASN A 135 -6.78 -0.45 -3.05
C ASN A 135 -5.68 0.60 -2.77
N TYR A 136 -4.41 0.20 -2.81
CA TYR A 136 -3.25 1.10 -2.85
C TYR A 136 -2.70 1.16 -4.27
N ARG A 137 -3.57 1.61 -5.19
CA ARG A 137 -3.34 1.59 -6.63
C ARG A 137 -2.01 2.24 -7.00
N ASP A 138 -1.12 1.44 -7.56
CA ASP A 138 0.19 1.85 -8.02
C ASP A 138 0.28 1.71 -9.55
N LEU A 139 0.45 2.82 -10.26
CA LEU A 139 0.65 2.77 -11.72
C LEU A 139 2.09 2.43 -12.10
N ASP A 140 3.03 2.48 -11.14
CA ASP A 140 4.44 2.14 -11.42
C ASP A 140 4.66 0.64 -11.64
N ILE A 141 3.70 -0.23 -11.27
CA ILE A 141 3.81 -1.68 -11.50
C ILE A 141 3.25 -2.12 -12.85
N GLY A 142 2.63 -1.21 -13.61
CA GLY A 142 2.07 -1.46 -14.93
C GLY A 142 0.76 -0.73 -15.17
N VAL A 143 0.51 -0.40 -16.44
CA VAL A 143 -0.74 0.17 -16.95
C VAL A 143 -1.08 -0.49 -18.28
N ASN A 144 -2.36 -0.50 -18.63
CA ASN A 144 -2.79 -0.83 -19.99
C ASN A 144 -2.69 0.41 -20.87
N ASP A 145 -2.56 0.19 -22.17
CA ASP A 145 -2.62 1.25 -23.15
C ASP A 145 -4.03 1.84 -23.20
N LYS A 146 -4.12 3.13 -23.54
CA LYS A 146 -5.40 3.80 -23.71
C LYS A 146 -6.18 3.10 -24.83
N ASP A 147 -7.39 2.65 -24.51
CA ASP A 147 -8.33 1.97 -25.43
C ASP A 147 -7.88 0.59 -25.95
N LYS A 148 -6.82 0.00 -25.38
CA LYS A 148 -6.36 -1.35 -25.74
C LYS A 148 -6.01 -2.15 -24.49
N THR A 149 -6.60 -3.33 -24.37
CA THR A 149 -6.27 -4.29 -23.31
C THR A 149 -5.62 -5.52 -23.94
N ASN A 150 -4.40 -5.84 -23.49
CA ASN A 150 -3.68 -7.06 -23.85
C ASN A 150 -3.41 -7.87 -22.57
N TYR A 151 -3.70 -9.17 -22.61
CA TYR A 151 -3.47 -10.08 -21.49
C TYR A 151 -2.00 -10.10 -21.06
N GLU A 152 -1.05 -10.14 -22.00
CA GLU A 152 0.38 -10.19 -21.67
C GLU A 152 0.80 -8.94 -20.87
N GLN A 153 0.34 -7.76 -21.30
CA GLN A 153 0.59 -6.50 -20.60
C GLN A 153 -0.10 -6.44 -19.23
N SER A 154 -1.37 -6.85 -19.16
CA SER A 154 -2.13 -6.80 -17.91
C SER A 154 -1.65 -7.82 -16.88
N SER A 155 -1.15 -8.97 -17.32
CA SER A 155 -0.60 -10.01 -16.44
C SER A 155 0.56 -9.52 -15.57
N ILE A 156 1.38 -8.57 -16.07
CA ILE A 156 2.52 -7.99 -15.35
C ILE A 156 2.10 -7.38 -14.00
N TRP A 157 0.98 -6.66 -13.98
CA TRP A 157 0.43 -6.05 -12.77
C TRP A 157 -0.69 -6.89 -12.14
N GLY A 158 -1.43 -7.65 -12.95
CA GLY A 158 -2.55 -8.48 -12.53
C GLY A 158 -2.12 -9.55 -11.53
N PHE A 159 -1.04 -10.28 -11.83
CA PHE A 159 -0.50 -11.27 -10.90
C PHE A 159 0.01 -10.67 -9.58
N LYS A 160 0.42 -9.39 -9.57
CA LYS A 160 0.85 -8.72 -8.33
C LYS A 160 -0.32 -8.44 -7.40
N TYR A 161 -1.47 -8.03 -7.95
CA TYR A 161 -2.68 -7.73 -7.18
C TYR A 161 -3.53 -8.96 -6.84
N TYR A 162 -3.56 -9.95 -7.74
CA TYR A 162 -4.54 -11.04 -7.65
C TYR A 162 -3.90 -12.43 -7.61
N LYS A 163 -2.57 -12.55 -7.72
CA LYS A 163 -1.88 -13.85 -7.83
C LYS A 163 -2.61 -14.71 -8.88
N LYS A 164 -2.77 -16.01 -8.62
CA LYS A 164 -3.48 -16.94 -9.51
C LYS A 164 -4.94 -16.57 -9.78
N ASN A 165 -5.57 -15.74 -8.93
CA ASN A 165 -6.94 -15.31 -9.15
C ASN A 165 -7.06 -14.37 -10.35
N PHE A 166 -5.97 -13.78 -10.85
CA PHE A 166 -6.01 -12.98 -12.07
C PHE A 166 -6.57 -13.73 -13.27
N GLU A 167 -6.40 -15.05 -13.34
CA GLU A 167 -6.93 -15.86 -14.46
C GLU A 167 -8.45 -16.05 -14.40
N ASN A 168 -9.04 -15.85 -13.22
CA ASN A 168 -10.43 -16.18 -12.95
C ASN A 168 -11.35 -14.95 -12.92
N TRP A 169 -10.80 -13.73 -12.99
CA TRP A 169 -11.50 -12.47 -12.74
C TRP A 169 -11.11 -11.35 -13.70
#